data_AF-A0A1Y1NPR5-F1
#
_entry.id   AF-A0A1Y1NPR5-F1
#
_cell.length_a   1.000
_cell.length_b   1.000
_cell.length_c   1.000
_cell.angle_alpha   90.00
_cell.angle_beta   90.00
_cell.angle_gamma   90.00
#
_symmetry.space_group_name_H-M   'P 1'
#
loop_
_entity.id
_entity.type
_entity.pdbx_description
1 polymer ?
#
loop_
_entity_poly.entity_id
_entity_poly.type
_entity_poly.pdbx_seq_one_letter_code
_entity_poly.pdbx_strand_id
1 'polypeptide(L)'
;MPYILVRGNLASYTGKSPWRILVSGLKATDIEQLKRFPSGGYCDDSTIVYMQHPCVILTALEVLGYKVVASSSTSVKQDYNEYMWTMRREFSEPDPLTSKESHVKTQKDL
;
A
#
# COMPACT_ATOMS: atom_id res chain seq x y z
N MET A 1 -5.41 5.21 6.72
CA MET A 1 -5.30 3.76 6.96
C MET A 1 -3.83 3.42 7.21
N PRO A 2 -3.48 2.90 8.40
CA PRO A 2 -2.09 2.52 8.71
C PRO A 2 -1.68 1.24 8.00
N TYR A 3 -2.63 0.33 7.78
CA TYR A 3 -2.40 -0.95 7.15
C TYR A 3 -2.85 -0.94 5.69
N ILE A 4 -2.11 -1.67 4.87
CA ILE A 4 -2.46 -2.06 3.52
C ILE A 4 -2.27 -3.56 3.36
N LEU A 5 -3.02 -4.15 2.42
CA LEU A 5 -2.90 -5.55 2.06
C LEU A 5 -2.35 -5.65 0.65
N VAL A 6 -1.31 -6.45 0.47
CA VAL A 6 -0.68 -6.73 -0.81
C VAL A 6 -0.87 -8.21 -1.10
N ARG A 7 -1.44 -8.56 -2.25
CA ARG A 7 -1.60 -9.96 -2.71
C ARG A 7 -0.97 -10.15 -4.08
N GLY A 8 -0.21 -11.22 -4.27
CA GLY A 8 0.46 -11.47 -5.54
C GLY A 8 1.02 -12.89 -5.68
N ASN A 9 1.50 -13.22 -6.87
CA ASN A 9 2.13 -14.49 -7.21
C ASN A 9 3.67 -14.36 -7.28
N LEU A 10 4.41 -15.41 -6.88
CA LEU A 10 5.89 -15.48 -7.01
C LEU A 10 6.39 -16.26 -8.24
N ALA A 11 5.49 -16.87 -9.01
CA ALA A 11 5.82 -17.48 -10.29
C ALA A 11 4.80 -17.11 -11.38
N SER A 12 5.25 -16.97 -12.62
CA SER A 12 4.38 -16.82 -13.79
C SER A 12 3.99 -18.21 -14.31
N TYR A 13 2.82 -18.70 -13.90
CA TYR A 13 2.43 -20.09 -14.13
C TYR A 13 1.98 -20.42 -15.57
N THR A 14 1.81 -19.43 -16.45
CA THR A 14 1.25 -19.66 -17.81
C THR A 14 2.13 -19.18 -18.95
N GLY A 15 3.33 -18.64 -18.69
CA GLY A 15 4.25 -18.11 -19.71
C GLY A 15 3.72 -16.92 -20.53
N LYS A 16 2.42 -16.61 -20.42
CA LYS A 16 1.68 -15.54 -21.11
C LYS A 16 0.81 -14.79 -20.11
N SER A 17 1.42 -14.17 -19.09
CA SER A 17 0.96 -12.88 -18.54
C SER A 17 1.75 -12.47 -17.30
N PRO A 18 1.90 -11.15 -17.12
CA PRO A 18 2.82 -10.55 -16.18
C PRO A 18 2.29 -10.73 -14.76
N TRP A 19 3.18 -10.69 -13.81
CA TRP A 19 2.91 -10.51 -12.38
C TRP A 19 1.67 -9.66 -12.13
N ARG A 20 0.75 -10.10 -11.27
CA ARG A 20 -0.43 -9.31 -10.88
C ARG A 20 -0.43 -9.12 -9.38
N ILE A 21 -0.26 -7.86 -8.97
CA ILE A 21 -0.20 -7.47 -7.56
C ILE A 21 -1.42 -6.62 -7.26
N LEU A 22 -2.22 -7.07 -6.30
CA LEU A 22 -3.35 -6.34 -5.78
C LEU A 22 -2.88 -5.60 -4.52
N VAL A 23 -3.11 -4.29 -4.47
CA VAL A 23 -2.81 -3.49 -3.27
C VAL A 23 -4.10 -2.80 -2.82
N SER A 24 -4.56 -3.16 -1.63
CA SER A 24 -5.79 -2.62 -1.02
C SER A 24 -5.47 -1.62 0.08
N GLY A 25 -6.24 -0.52 0.13
CA GLY A 25 -6.21 0.45 1.25
C GLY A 25 -5.18 1.57 1.11
N LEU A 26 -4.62 1.79 -0.07
CA LEU A 26 -3.74 2.93 -0.33
C LEU A 26 -4.49 4.26 -0.24
N LYS A 27 -3.82 5.29 0.24
CA LYS A 27 -4.33 6.67 0.18
C LYS A 27 -4.11 7.24 -1.23
N ALA A 28 -4.96 8.19 -1.64
CA ALA A 28 -4.85 8.87 -2.94
C ALA A 28 -3.44 9.42 -3.24
N THR A 29 -2.77 9.98 -2.24
CA THR A 29 -1.39 10.51 -2.37
C THR A 29 -0.36 9.42 -2.69
N ASP A 30 -0.50 8.24 -2.08
CA ASP A 30 0.40 7.11 -2.31
C ASP A 30 0.10 6.48 -3.68
N ILE A 31 -1.17 6.44 -4.08
CA ILE A 31 -1.60 5.98 -5.41
C ILE A 31 -0.94 6.83 -6.51
N GLU A 32 -0.92 8.16 -6.35
CA GLU A 32 -0.27 9.07 -7.30
C GLU A 32 1.22 8.72 -7.49
N GLN A 33 1.95 8.48 -6.41
CA GLN A 33 3.38 8.14 -6.50
C GLN A 33 3.63 6.80 -7.18
N LEU A 34 2.67 5.87 -7.09
CA LEU A 34 2.75 4.56 -7.73
C LEU A 34 2.25 4.54 -9.19
N LYS A 35 1.68 5.64 -9.72
CA LYS A 35 1.17 5.70 -11.11
C LYS A 35 2.21 5.41 -12.18
N ARG A 36 3.51 5.54 -11.87
CA ARG A 36 4.61 5.19 -12.78
C ARG A 36 4.66 3.69 -13.12
N PHE A 37 4.06 2.84 -12.29
CA PHE A 37 4.02 1.40 -12.54
C PHE A 37 2.85 1.05 -13.45
N PRO A 38 3.04 0.19 -14.47
CA PRO A 38 1.93 -0.32 -15.27
C PRO A 38 0.84 -0.90 -14.37
N SER A 39 -0.38 -0.42 -14.53
CA SER A 39 -1.54 -0.82 -13.72
C SER A 39 -2.63 -1.41 -14.61
N GLY A 40 -3.30 -2.43 -14.08
CA GLY A 40 -4.55 -2.96 -14.64
C GLY A 40 -5.79 -2.16 -14.22
N GLY A 41 -5.62 -1.05 -13.49
CA GLY A 41 -6.70 -0.28 -12.90
C GLY A 41 -7.19 -0.83 -11.55
N TYR A 42 -8.33 -0.32 -11.12
CA TYR A 42 -9.03 -0.79 -9.92
C TYR A 42 -9.78 -2.09 -10.21
N CYS A 43 -9.64 -3.10 -9.36
CA CYS A 43 -10.49 -4.30 -9.41
C CYS A 43 -11.72 -4.18 -8.51
N ASP A 44 -11.69 -3.26 -7.55
CA ASP A 44 -12.79 -2.82 -6.69
C ASP A 44 -12.51 -1.40 -6.18
N ASP A 45 -13.40 -0.83 -5.35
CA ASP A 45 -13.30 0.56 -4.85
C ASP A 45 -12.04 0.87 -4.03
N SER A 46 -11.34 -0.17 -3.55
CA SER A 46 -10.24 -0.04 -2.59
C SER A 46 -8.92 -0.64 -3.05
N THR A 47 -8.93 -1.38 -4.17
CA THR A 47 -7.83 -2.25 -4.59
C THR A 47 -7.37 -1.95 -6.01
N ILE A 48 -6.08 -1.64 -6.14
CA ILE A 48 -5.43 -1.39 -7.43
C ILE A 48 -4.62 -2.60 -7.85
N VAL A 49 -4.67 -2.94 -9.13
CA VAL A 49 -3.86 -3.98 -9.74
C VAL A 49 -2.62 -3.36 -10.39
N TYR A 50 -1.43 -3.84 -10.02
CA TYR A 50 -0.16 -3.52 -10.64
C TYR A 50 0.40 -4.73 -11.40
N MET A 51 0.94 -4.47 -12.60
CA MET A 51 1.46 -5.50 -13.50
C MET A 51 2.99 -5.67 -13.33
N GLN A 52 3.44 -5.86 -12.08
CA GLN A 52 4.87 -5.90 -11.71
C GLN A 52 5.18 -6.99 -10.69
N HIS A 53 6.43 -7.47 -10.64
CA HIS A 53 6.83 -8.49 -9.67
C HIS A 53 6.58 -8.02 -8.22
N PRO A 54 6.16 -8.90 -7.28
CA PRO A 54 5.88 -8.51 -5.89
C PRO A 54 7.00 -7.67 -5.26
N CYS A 55 8.27 -8.05 -5.44
CA CYS A 55 9.40 -7.29 -4.89
C CYS A 55 9.45 -5.83 -5.36
N VAL A 56 9.10 -5.53 -6.61
CA VAL A 56 9.11 -4.15 -7.13
C VAL A 56 8.08 -3.30 -6.38
N ILE A 57 6.88 -3.85 -6.19
CA ILE A 57 5.79 -3.13 -5.52
C ILE A 57 6.05 -3.01 -4.02
N LEU A 58 6.49 -4.09 -3.37
CA LEU A 58 6.85 -4.06 -1.95
C LEU A 58 7.95 -3.04 -1.66
N THR A 59 9.03 -3.01 -2.45
CA THR A 59 10.09 -2.01 -2.29
C THR A 59 9.59 -0.58 -2.53
N ALA A 60 8.71 -0.37 -3.52
CA ALA A 60 8.11 0.96 -3.71
C ALA A 60 7.27 1.39 -2.51
N LEU A 61 6.52 0.47 -1.89
CA LEU A 61 5.75 0.73 -0.68
C LEU A 61 6.66 0.99 0.53
N GLU A 62 7.82 0.34 0.61
CA GLU A 62 8.85 0.65 1.62
C GLU A 62 9.39 2.08 1.49
N VAL A 63 9.64 2.56 0.27
CA VAL A 63 10.02 3.96 0.03
C VAL A 63 8.94 4.94 0.48
N LEU A 64 7.66 4.55 0.41
CA LEU A 64 6.53 5.34 0.90
C LEU A 64 6.33 5.26 2.43
N GLY A 65 7.18 4.49 3.13
CA GLY A 65 7.21 4.33 4.58
C GLY A 65 6.41 3.14 5.12
N TYR A 66 5.93 2.24 4.25
CA TYR A 66 5.27 1.01 4.69
C TYR A 66 6.30 -0.08 5.01
N LYS A 67 6.12 -0.81 6.11
CA LYS A 67 6.95 -1.97 6.46
C LYS A 67 6.09 -3.22 6.42
N VAL A 68 6.63 -4.34 5.93
CA VAL A 68 5.97 -5.65 6.07
C VAL A 68 5.89 -6.01 7.54
N VAL A 69 4.70 -6.33 8.03
CA VAL A 69 4.45 -6.74 9.42
C VAL A 69 3.94 -8.18 9.53
N ALA A 70 3.41 -8.73 8.44
CA ALA A 70 3.02 -10.13 8.36
C ALA A 70 3.06 -10.59 6.90
N SER A 71 3.33 -11.88 6.69
CA SER A 71 3.23 -12.55 5.40
C SER A 71 2.51 -13.89 5.55
N SER A 72 1.71 -14.26 4.57
CA SER A 72 1.05 -15.57 4.50
C SER A 72 0.93 -16.03 3.05
N SER A 73 0.58 -17.30 2.86
CA SER A 73 0.33 -17.87 1.55
C SER A 73 -0.86 -18.81 1.58
N THR A 74 -1.59 -18.87 0.47
CA THR A 74 -2.66 -19.84 0.25
C THR A 74 -2.39 -20.61 -1.04
N SER A 75 -2.57 -21.93 -0.98
CA SER A 75 -2.55 -22.78 -2.16
C SER A 75 -3.98 -22.89 -2.70
N VAL A 76 -4.23 -22.32 -3.88
CA VAL A 76 -5.58 -22.27 -4.48
C VAL A 76 -5.81 -23.49 -5.38
N LYS A 77 -4.78 -23.93 -6.11
CA LYS A 77 -4.72 -25.16 -6.92
C LYS A 77 -3.31 -25.76 -6.83
N GLN A 78 -3.14 -27.05 -7.16
CA GLN A 78 -1.81 -27.63 -7.39
C GLN A 78 -1.07 -26.67 -8.35
N ASP A 79 0.00 -26.07 -7.86
CA ASP A 79 0.84 -25.10 -8.56
C ASP A 79 0.32 -23.66 -8.72
N TYR A 80 -0.74 -23.23 -8.02
CA TYR A 80 -1.09 -21.80 -7.95
C TYR A 80 -1.07 -21.31 -6.51
N ASN A 81 0.11 -20.85 -6.09
CA ASN A 81 0.30 -20.21 -4.79
C ASN A 81 0.14 -18.70 -4.91
N GLU A 82 -0.71 -18.17 -4.04
CA GLU A 82 -0.84 -16.74 -3.81
C GLU A 82 -0.22 -16.39 -2.47
N TYR A 83 0.47 -15.26 -2.48
CA TYR A 83 1.18 -14.73 -1.33
C TYR A 83 0.53 -13.41 -0.94
N MET A 84 0.43 -13.20 0.35
CA MET A 84 -0.16 -12.01 0.95
C MET A 84 0.83 -11.38 1.92
N TRP A 85 0.95 -10.06 1.86
CA TRP A 85 1.73 -9.26 2.79
C TRP A 85 0.84 -8.18 3.39
N THR A 86 0.83 -8.11 4.72
CA THR A 86 0.28 -6.96 5.42
C THR A 86 1.42 -5.98 5.63
N MET A 87 1.26 -4.75 5.15
CA MET A 87 2.22 -3.69 5.39
C MET A 87 1.61 -2.58 6.24
N ARG A 88 2.41 -1.99 7.10
CA ARG A 88 2.00 -0.90 8.01
C ARG A 88 2.91 0.30 7.81
N ARG A 89 2.35 1.50 7.71
CA ARG A 89 3.10 2.75 7.88
C ARG A 89 2.84 3.30 9.28
N GLU A 90 3.91 3.62 9.99
CA GLU A 90 3.82 4.32 11.26
C GLU A 90 3.30 5.73 11.00
N PHE A 91 2.30 6.17 11.77
CA PHE A 91 1.90 7.56 11.81
C PHE A 91 2.61 8.21 12.98
N SER A 92 3.24 9.36 12.75
CA SER A 92 3.47 10.30 13.82
C SER A 92 2.08 10.71 14.32
N GLU A 93 1.71 10.33 15.54
CA GLU A 93 0.55 10.96 16.17
C GLU A 93 0.79 12.47 16.17
N PRO A 94 -0.20 13.31 15.80
CA PRO A 94 -0.04 14.73 15.95
C PRO A 94 0.21 15.02 17.43
N ASP A 95 1.35 15.63 17.74
CA ASP A 95 1.74 15.94 19.10
C ASP A 95 0.61 16.79 19.74
N PRO A 96 0.00 16.33 20.85
CA PRO A 96 -1.12 17.02 21.48
C PRO A 96 -0.78 18.47 21.88
N LEU A 97 0.50 18.81 21.99
CA LEU A 97 0.96 20.16 22.35
C LEU A 97 0.94 21.15 21.19
N THR A 98 1.17 20.72 19.94
CA THR A 98 1.20 21.63 18.77
C THR A 98 -0.20 22.11 18.35
N SER A 99 -1.26 21.42 18.80
CA SER A 99 -2.66 21.76 18.49
C SER A 99 -3.21 22.95 19.29
N LYS A 100 -2.52 23.38 20.36
CA LYS A 100 -3.01 24.44 21.27
C LYS A 100 -2.51 25.84 20.94
N GLU A 101 -1.50 25.99 20.08
CA GLU A 101 -0.90 27.31 19.81
C GLU A 101 -1.64 28.14 18.75
N SER A 102 -2.54 27.54 17.97
CA SER A 102 -3.29 28.20 16.91
C SER A 102 -4.57 28.91 17.39
N HIS A 103 -4.91 28.88 18.69
CA HIS A 103 -6.09 29.57 19.24
C HIS A 103 -5.78 30.77 20.15
N VAL A 104 -4.52 31.11 20.39
CA VAL A 104 -4.16 32.17 21.37
C VAL A 104 -3.81 33.51 20.71
N LYS A 105 -3.62 33.58 19.38
CA LYS A 105 -3.07 34.80 18.74
C LYS A 105 -4.08 35.85 18.25
N THR A 106 -5.39 35.71 18.49
CA THR A 106 -6.40 36.66 17.95
C THR A 106 -7.13 37.50 19.01
N GLN A 107 -6.68 37.53 20.27
CA GLN A 107 -7.42 38.23 21.33
C GLN A 107 -6.58 39.17 22.21
N LYS A 108 -5.67 39.95 21.59
CA LYS A 108 -4.93 41.00 22.30
C LYS A 108 -4.89 42.39 21.65
N ASP A 109 -5.67 42.63 20.60
CA ASP A 109 -5.84 43.98 20.04
C ASP A 109 -7.32 44.41 20.11
N LEU A 110 -7.71 44.94 21.28
CA LEU A 110 -8.90 45.77 21.51
C LEU A 110 -8.62 46.69 22.70
#